data_AF-A0A8B8AB28-F1
#
_entry.id   AF-A0A8B8AB28-F1
#
_cell.length_a   1.000
_cell.length_b   1.000
_cell.length_c   1.000
_cell.angle_alpha   90.00
_cell.angle_beta   90.00
_cell.angle_gamma   90.00
#
_symmetry.space_group_name_H-M   'P 1'
#
loop_
_entity.id
_entity.type
_entity.pdbx_description
1 polymer ?
#
loop_
_entity_poly.entity_id
_entity_poly.type
_entity_poly.pdbx_seq_one_letter_code
_entity_poly.pdbx_strand_id
1 'polypeptide(L)'
;MAEISTKQKLLSLIEDVELISKELFEVAATPRNQQKPEAMDSVTLVELVTMKDREIKETLKLAAEQAEIQKTADELQTEVDKRDAEIKHLQKNLKEAETILSTAIYQAKQKLTAINQANNRKISSEELIKFAHRISASNAVASPPTWMPGDPRRPYPTDFEMRLGFLGKVGDLPLNTPVLQSQGSYGEPMSSNRSTAQTEGTPTSSSVGWHPSSDLGLGANGGNSQILSDIKGHKQESEDVGFMSSDSSSSSLSSDE
;
A
#
# COMPACT_ATOMS: atom_id res chain seq x y z
N MET A 1 18.76 46.33 23.78
CA MET A 1 17.50 46.63 24.50
C MET A 1 16.38 46.09 23.63
N ALA A 2 15.51 45.23 24.16
CA ALA A 2 14.40 44.71 23.38
C ALA A 2 13.50 45.88 22.96
N GLU A 3 13.27 46.02 21.66
CA GLU A 3 12.35 47.04 21.15
C GLU A 3 10.95 46.74 21.71
N ILE A 4 10.40 47.70 22.43
CA ILE A 4 9.08 47.60 23.05
C ILE A 4 8.05 47.50 21.91
N SER A 5 7.13 46.53 22.01
CA SER A 5 6.07 46.36 21.01
C SER A 5 5.28 47.66 20.82
N THR A 6 4.87 47.98 19.59
CA THR A 6 4.01 49.14 19.29
C THR A 6 2.78 49.19 20.20
N LYS A 7 2.20 48.03 20.54
CA LYS A 7 1.08 47.91 21.48
C LYS A 7 1.47 48.36 22.89
N GLN A 8 2.61 47.89 23.39
CA GLN A 8 3.09 48.25 24.73
C GLN A 8 3.47 49.73 24.80
N LYS A 9 4.04 50.28 23.71
CA LYS A 9 4.36 51.71 23.60
C LYS A 9 3.11 52.59 23.59
N LEU A 10 2.05 52.18 22.89
CA LEU A 10 0.76 52.89 22.92
C LEU A 10 0.13 52.87 24.32
N LEU A 11 0.18 51.72 25.01
CA LEU A 11 -0.35 51.59 26.37
C LEU A 11 0.41 52.51 27.35
N SER A 12 1.75 52.52 27.31
CA SER A 12 2.53 53.41 28.18
C SER A 12 2.26 54.88 27.91
N LEU A 13 2.09 55.28 26.64
CA LEU A 13 1.75 56.67 26.30
C LEU A 13 0.37 57.08 26.82
N ILE A 14 -0.60 56.17 26.87
CA ILE A 14 -1.92 56.42 27.45
C ILE A 14 -1.83 56.56 28.96
N GLU A 15 -1.06 55.70 29.63
CA GLU A 15 -0.80 55.79 31.08
C GLU A 15 -0.11 57.11 31.46
N ASP A 16 0.88 57.55 30.66
CA ASP A 16 1.54 58.84 30.81
C ASP A 16 0.53 60.00 30.69
N VAL A 17 -0.34 59.99 29.67
CA VAL A 17 -1.36 61.03 29.47
C VAL A 17 -2.38 61.02 30.61
N GLU A 18 -2.76 59.86 31.13
CA GLU A 18 -3.65 59.74 32.29
C GLU A 18 -3.02 60.40 33.53
N LEU A 19 -1.74 60.13 33.79
CA LEU A 19 -1.01 60.70 34.92
C LEU A 19 -0.92 62.24 34.81
N ILE A 20 -0.49 62.74 33.65
CA ILE A 20 -0.37 64.19 33.40
C ILE A 20 -1.73 64.87 33.50
N SER A 21 -2.80 64.23 33.02
CA SER A 21 -4.16 64.77 33.10
C SER A 21 -4.63 64.87 34.55
N LYS A 22 -4.36 63.85 35.38
CA LYS A 22 -4.67 63.89 36.83
C LYS A 22 -3.96 65.05 37.53
N GLU A 23 -2.68 65.24 37.26
CA GLU A 23 -1.91 66.36 37.81
C GLU A 23 -2.44 67.71 37.32
N LEU A 24 -2.83 67.84 36.04
CA LEU A 24 -3.44 69.05 35.50
C LEU A 24 -4.77 69.38 36.19
N PHE A 25 -5.63 68.38 36.41
CA PHE A 25 -6.88 68.58 37.14
C PHE A 25 -6.65 68.95 38.61
N GLU A 26 -5.63 68.39 39.26
CA GLU A 26 -5.26 68.71 40.65
C GLU A 26 -4.72 70.15 40.78
N VAL A 27 -3.87 70.59 39.84
CA VAL A 27 -3.37 71.98 39.77
C VAL A 27 -4.50 72.97 39.46
N ALA A 28 -5.48 72.59 38.63
CA ALA A 28 -6.62 73.43 38.29
C ALA A 28 -7.67 73.52 39.41
N ALA A 29 -7.85 72.45 40.21
CA ALA A 29 -8.81 72.41 41.32
C ALA A 29 -8.28 73.08 42.60
N THR A 30 -6.95 73.22 42.75
CA THR A 30 -6.33 73.84 43.92
C THR A 30 -6.34 75.37 43.81
N PRO A 31 -6.86 76.12 44.82
CA PRO A 31 -6.80 77.57 44.82
C PRO A 31 -5.34 78.04 44.85
N ARG A 32 -4.99 79.10 44.10
CA ARG A 32 -3.63 79.67 44.02
C ARG A 32 -2.94 79.92 45.38
N ASN A 33 -3.69 80.17 46.45
CA ASN A 33 -3.16 80.37 47.81
C ASN A 33 -2.73 79.08 48.53
N GLN A 34 -3.07 77.90 48.02
CA GLN A 34 -2.74 76.58 48.60
C GLN A 34 -1.87 75.71 47.69
N GLN A 35 -1.44 76.23 46.53
CA GLN A 35 -0.53 75.50 45.64
C GLN A 35 0.84 75.33 46.29
N LYS A 36 1.36 74.09 46.28
CA LYS A 36 2.75 73.82 46.68
C LYS A 36 3.70 74.54 45.70
N PRO A 37 4.79 75.16 46.18
CA PRO A 37 5.75 75.85 45.31
C PRO A 37 6.52 74.91 44.36
N GLU A 38 6.41 73.59 44.55
CA GLU A 38 6.99 72.56 43.66
C GLU A 38 5.99 71.98 42.64
N ALA A 39 4.73 72.46 42.61
CA ALA A 39 3.77 72.01 41.61
C ALA A 39 4.16 72.55 40.23
N MET A 40 4.23 71.64 39.24
CA MET A 40 4.55 71.98 37.86
C MET A 40 3.50 72.95 37.29
N ASP A 41 3.94 73.98 36.57
CA ASP A 41 3.04 75.03 36.11
C ASP A 41 2.03 74.48 35.10
N SER A 42 0.79 74.95 35.16
CA SER A 42 -0.31 74.49 34.31
C SER A 42 0.02 74.57 32.81
N VAL A 43 0.80 75.57 32.41
CA VAL A 43 1.25 75.77 31.03
C VAL A 43 2.19 74.64 30.59
N THR A 44 3.12 74.23 31.46
CA THR A 44 4.08 73.15 31.19
C THR A 44 3.40 71.78 31.15
N LEU A 45 2.39 71.54 31.99
CA LEU A 45 1.55 70.34 31.94
C LEU A 45 0.77 70.25 30.63
N VAL A 46 0.17 71.35 30.18
CA VAL A 46 -0.53 71.41 28.88
C VAL A 46 0.43 71.15 27.72
N GLU A 47 1.63 71.74 27.74
CA GLU A 47 2.65 71.48 26.72
C GLU A 47 3.04 69.99 26.69
N LEU A 48 3.23 69.36 27.86
CA LEU A 48 3.56 67.94 27.95
C LEU A 48 2.43 67.04 27.42
N VAL A 49 1.16 67.38 27.69
CA VAL A 49 0.00 66.69 27.08
C VAL A 49 0.04 66.81 25.56
N THR A 50 0.30 68.01 25.01
CA THR A 50 0.37 68.18 23.54
C THR A 50 1.54 67.43 22.90
N MET A 51 2.67 67.30 23.61
CA MET A 51 3.78 66.47 23.17
C MET A 51 3.39 64.99 23.13
N LYS A 52 2.76 64.49 24.19
CA LYS A 52 2.32 63.09 24.27
C LYS A 52 1.22 62.76 23.25
N ASP A 53 0.30 63.69 22.99
CA ASP A 53 -0.69 63.56 21.91
C ASP A 53 -0.02 63.41 20.53
N ARG A 54 1.06 64.15 20.27
CA ARG A 54 1.86 63.99 19.03
C ARG A 54 2.51 62.60 18.97
N GLU A 55 3.13 62.15 20.05
CA GLU A 55 3.74 60.81 20.14
C GLU A 55 2.71 59.68 19.93
N ILE A 56 1.50 59.83 20.47
CA ILE A 56 0.38 58.88 20.25
C ILE A 56 -0.03 58.87 18.78
N LYS A 57 -0.17 60.03 18.14
CA LYS A 57 -0.51 60.11 16.71
C LYS A 57 0.54 59.45 15.81
N GLU A 58 1.82 59.66 16.11
CA GLU A 58 2.91 59.02 15.37
C GLU A 58 2.93 57.50 15.56
N THR A 59 2.74 57.02 16.79
CA THR A 59 2.69 55.57 17.08
C THR A 59 1.44 54.90 16.51
N LEU A 60 0.30 55.60 16.45
CA LEU A 60 -0.90 55.11 15.75
C LEU A 60 -0.69 54.99 14.23
N LYS A 61 0.02 55.93 13.61
CA LYS A 61 0.37 55.84 12.19
C LYS A 61 1.21 54.58 11.91
N LEU A 62 2.21 54.32 12.74
CA LEU A 62 3.04 53.12 12.65
C LEU A 62 2.20 51.84 12.82
N ALA A 63 1.28 51.83 13.80
CA ALA A 63 0.37 50.70 14.00
C ALA A 63 -0.53 50.44 12.77
N ALA A 64 -0.98 51.49 12.07
CA ALA A 64 -1.75 51.34 10.83
C ALA A 64 -0.90 50.75 9.68
N GLU A 65 0.36 51.18 9.54
CA GLU A 65 1.30 50.60 8.57
C GLU A 65 1.56 49.11 8.87
N GLN A 66 1.75 48.76 10.15
CA GLN A 66 1.89 47.37 10.59
C GLN A 66 0.64 46.53 10.30
N ALA A 67 -0.56 47.10 10.44
CA ALA A 67 -1.81 46.40 10.14
C ALA A 67 -1.94 46.06 8.64
N GLU A 68 -1.57 46.98 7.75
CA GLU A 68 -1.55 46.71 6.31
C GLU A 68 -0.51 45.62 5.96
N ILE A 69 0.68 45.67 6.57
CA ILE A 69 1.68 44.61 6.38
C ILE A 69 1.15 43.26 6.88
N GLN A 70 0.53 43.23 8.06
CA GLN A 70 -0.03 41.99 8.62
C GLN A 70 -1.10 41.41 7.70
N LYS A 71 -1.97 42.25 7.13
CA LYS A 71 -2.97 41.81 6.15
C LYS A 71 -2.30 41.14 4.93
N THR A 72 -1.26 41.75 4.36
CA THR A 72 -0.54 41.14 3.24
C THR A 72 0.18 39.84 3.65
N ALA A 73 0.69 39.76 4.88
CA ALA A 73 1.31 38.55 5.41
C ALA A 73 0.29 37.42 5.57
N ASP A 74 -0.91 37.72 6.07
CA ASP A 74 -2.00 36.76 6.22
C ASP A 74 -2.46 36.24 4.85
N GLU A 75 -2.63 37.12 3.86
CA GLU A 75 -2.95 36.74 2.48
C GLU A 75 -1.88 35.80 1.90
N LEU A 76 -0.59 36.14 2.05
CA LEU A 76 0.51 35.27 1.61
C LEU A 76 0.51 33.92 2.33
N GLN A 77 0.26 33.91 3.64
CA GLN A 77 0.19 32.68 4.43
C GLN A 77 -0.92 31.76 3.91
N THR A 78 -2.10 32.31 3.59
CA THR A 78 -3.18 31.50 3.03
C THR A 78 -2.85 30.90 1.66
N GLU A 79 -2.11 31.63 0.81
CA GLU A 79 -1.68 31.10 -0.48
C GLU A 79 -0.60 30.02 -0.32
N VAL A 80 0.33 30.19 0.63
CA VAL A 80 1.32 29.15 0.98
C VAL A 80 0.62 27.89 1.46
N ASP A 81 -0.34 28.00 2.39
CA ASP A 81 -1.08 26.85 2.93
C ASP A 81 -1.84 26.11 1.82
N LYS A 82 -2.43 26.85 0.87
CA LYS A 82 -3.09 26.28 -0.30
C LYS A 82 -2.12 25.50 -1.19
N ARG A 83 -0.96 26.08 -1.49
CA ARG A 83 0.07 25.41 -2.33
C ARG A 83 0.66 24.20 -1.64
N ASP A 84 0.85 24.24 -0.33
CA ASP A 84 1.30 23.09 0.44
C ASP A 84 0.26 21.95 0.42
N ALA A 85 -1.03 22.27 0.45
CA ALA A 85 -2.08 21.27 0.28
C ALA A 85 -2.06 20.64 -1.12
N GLU A 86 -1.87 21.44 -2.17
CA GLU A 86 -1.74 20.96 -3.55
C GLU A 86 -0.50 20.06 -3.73
N ILE A 87 0.64 20.45 -3.17
CA ILE A 87 1.87 19.66 -3.18
C ILE A 87 1.67 18.31 -2.48
N LYS A 88 1.04 18.31 -1.29
CA LYS A 88 0.73 17.07 -0.57
C LYS A 88 -0.19 16.15 -1.38
N HIS A 89 -1.18 16.74 -2.06
CA HIS A 89 -2.08 15.98 -2.93
C HIS A 89 -1.33 15.36 -4.11
N LEU A 90 -0.50 16.14 -4.81
CA LEU A 90 0.35 15.65 -5.90
C LEU A 90 1.30 14.54 -5.46
N GLN A 91 1.94 14.70 -4.30
CA GLN A 91 2.83 13.70 -3.72
C GLN A 91 2.11 12.37 -3.45
N LYS A 92 0.87 12.43 -2.95
CA LYS A 92 0.04 11.24 -2.73
C LYS A 92 -0.24 10.53 -4.05
N ASN A 93 -0.68 11.27 -5.06
CA ASN A 93 -1.02 10.71 -6.38
C ASN A 93 0.21 10.09 -7.05
N LEU A 94 1.39 10.70 -6.90
CA LEU A 94 2.64 10.15 -7.42
C LEU A 94 3.03 8.83 -6.75
N LYS A 95 2.89 8.73 -5.42
CA LYS A 95 3.14 7.46 -4.70
C LYS A 95 2.17 6.35 -5.09
N GLU A 96 0.91 6.70 -5.34
CA GLU A 96 -0.08 5.75 -5.82
C GLU A 96 0.26 5.26 -7.23
N ALA A 97 0.59 6.19 -8.15
CA ALA A 97 1.03 5.86 -9.50
C ALA A 97 2.30 4.99 -9.51
N GLU A 98 3.27 5.28 -8.64
CA GLU A 98 4.48 4.48 -8.46
C GLU A 98 4.15 3.03 -8.03
N THR A 99 3.20 2.87 -7.12
CA THR A 99 2.77 1.55 -6.62
C THR A 99 2.09 0.74 -7.72
N ILE A 100 1.20 1.38 -8.48
CA ILE A 100 0.51 0.74 -9.63
C ILE A 100 1.53 0.33 -10.68
N LEU A 101 2.46 1.23 -11.04
CA LEU A 101 3.48 0.96 -12.05
C LEU A 101 4.41 -0.17 -11.60
N SER A 102 4.85 -0.17 -10.34
CA SER A 102 5.70 -1.23 -9.78
C SER A 102 5.02 -2.60 -9.85
N THR A 103 3.74 -2.65 -9.50
CA THR A 103 2.93 -3.88 -9.58
C THR A 103 2.75 -4.34 -11.03
N ALA A 104 2.44 -3.42 -11.94
CA ALA A 104 2.30 -3.72 -13.36
C ALA A 104 3.61 -4.25 -13.98
N ILE A 105 4.75 -3.65 -13.65
CA ILE A 105 6.07 -4.11 -14.10
C ILE A 105 6.36 -5.52 -13.56
N TYR A 106 6.05 -5.78 -12.29
CA TYR A 106 6.26 -7.10 -11.69
C TYR A 106 5.43 -8.17 -12.40
N GLN A 107 4.14 -7.91 -12.61
CA GLN A 107 3.24 -8.82 -13.32
C GLN A 107 3.66 -9.02 -14.79
N ALA A 108 4.09 -7.95 -15.47
CA ALA A 108 4.59 -8.03 -16.84
C ALA A 108 5.85 -8.91 -16.95
N LYS A 109 6.77 -8.79 -16.00
CA LYS A 109 7.97 -9.65 -15.92
C LYS A 109 7.59 -11.12 -15.70
N GLN A 110 6.66 -11.41 -14.79
CA GLN A 110 6.17 -12.77 -14.60
C GLN A 110 5.55 -13.36 -15.88
N LYS A 111 4.69 -12.58 -16.56
CA LYS A 111 4.10 -12.98 -17.85
C LYS A 111 5.17 -13.24 -18.91
N LEU A 112 6.19 -12.39 -18.99
CA LEU A 112 7.29 -12.58 -19.94
C LEU A 112 8.08 -13.88 -19.66
N THR A 113 8.33 -14.21 -18.39
CA THR A 113 8.95 -15.48 -18.01
C THR A 113 8.08 -16.68 -18.41
N ALA A 114 6.77 -16.60 -18.18
CA ALA A 114 5.83 -17.66 -18.59
C ALA A 114 5.80 -17.84 -20.12
N ILE A 115 5.78 -16.74 -20.88
CA ILE A 115 5.86 -16.76 -22.35
C ILE A 115 7.17 -17.40 -22.82
N ASN A 116 8.31 -17.04 -22.22
CA ASN A 116 9.60 -17.64 -22.55
C ASN A 116 9.63 -19.14 -22.23
N GLN A 117 9.06 -19.56 -21.10
CA GLN A 117 8.96 -20.97 -20.76
C GLN A 117 8.08 -21.75 -21.77
N ALA A 118 6.95 -21.18 -22.17
CA ALA A 118 6.08 -21.76 -23.20
C ALA A 118 6.76 -21.82 -24.57
N ASN A 119 7.51 -20.78 -24.95
CA ASN A 119 8.29 -20.73 -26.19
C ASN A 119 9.43 -21.75 -26.22
N ASN A 120 10.02 -22.09 -25.07
CA ASN A 120 11.03 -23.14 -24.98
C ASN A 120 10.41 -24.54 -25.00
N ARG A 121 9.15 -24.68 -24.58
CA ARG A 121 8.38 -25.94 -24.57
C ARG A 121 7.31 -25.95 -25.66
N LYS A 122 7.69 -25.58 -26.89
CA LYS A 122 6.78 -25.65 -28.04
C LYS A 122 6.48 -27.10 -28.36
N ILE A 123 5.21 -27.49 -28.21
CA ILE A 123 4.69 -28.79 -28.64
C ILE A 123 4.20 -28.63 -30.07
N SER A 124 4.52 -29.58 -30.95
CA SER A 124 4.01 -29.52 -32.33
C SER A 124 2.49 -29.72 -32.33
N SER A 125 1.79 -28.96 -33.16
CA SER A 125 0.33 -29.12 -33.30
C SER A 125 -0.03 -30.53 -33.77
N GLU A 126 0.83 -31.17 -34.58
CA GLU A 126 0.66 -32.54 -35.03
C GLU A 126 0.73 -33.56 -33.88
N GLU A 127 1.68 -33.43 -32.96
CA GLU A 127 1.74 -34.29 -31.76
C GLU A 127 0.53 -34.08 -30.86
N LEU A 128 0.07 -32.84 -30.71
CA LEU A 128 -1.10 -32.52 -29.91
C LEU A 128 -2.37 -33.16 -30.52
N ILE A 129 -2.52 -33.10 -31.85
CA ILE A 129 -3.61 -33.76 -32.58
C ILE A 129 -3.50 -35.29 -32.46
N LYS A 130 -2.31 -35.87 -32.66
CA LYS A 130 -2.07 -37.32 -32.53
C LYS A 130 -2.39 -37.81 -31.12
N PHE A 131 -1.96 -37.08 -30.10
CA PHE A 131 -2.19 -37.44 -28.70
C PHE A 131 -3.66 -37.26 -28.32
N ALA A 132 -4.32 -36.18 -28.75
CA ALA A 132 -5.75 -35.98 -28.58
C ALA A 132 -6.55 -37.10 -29.25
N HIS A 133 -6.21 -37.48 -30.49
CA HIS A 133 -6.83 -38.62 -31.17
C HIS A 133 -6.59 -39.92 -30.42
N ARG A 134 -5.37 -40.16 -29.90
CA ARG A 134 -5.06 -41.34 -29.09
C ARG A 134 -5.92 -41.38 -27.83
N ILE A 135 -6.06 -40.27 -27.11
CA ILE A 135 -6.90 -40.15 -25.92
C ILE A 135 -8.37 -40.43 -26.27
N SER A 136 -8.86 -39.85 -27.37
CA SER A 136 -10.25 -40.03 -27.82
C SER A 136 -10.55 -41.44 -28.35
N ALA A 137 -9.55 -42.13 -28.92
CA ALA A 137 -9.68 -43.48 -29.44
C ALA A 137 -9.40 -44.55 -28.38
N SER A 138 -8.62 -44.23 -27.34
CA SER A 138 -8.42 -45.08 -26.17
C SER A 138 -9.67 -45.10 -25.28
N ASN A 139 -9.68 -45.98 -24.26
CA ASN A 139 -10.79 -46.04 -23.31
C ASN A 139 -11.06 -44.64 -22.69
N ALA A 140 -12.30 -44.40 -22.25
CA ALA A 140 -12.79 -43.06 -21.93
C ALA A 140 -11.89 -42.29 -20.96
N VAL A 141 -11.63 -41.01 -21.22
CA VAL A 141 -10.77 -40.15 -20.37
C VAL A 141 -11.30 -40.00 -18.94
N ALA A 142 -12.61 -40.09 -18.78
CA ALA A 142 -13.32 -40.05 -17.51
C ALA A 142 -14.49 -41.06 -17.56
N SER A 143 -14.87 -41.63 -16.41
CA SER A 143 -16.02 -42.54 -16.34
C SER A 143 -17.31 -41.77 -16.56
N PRO A 144 -18.15 -42.14 -17.55
CA PRO A 144 -19.48 -41.56 -17.69
C PRO A 144 -20.31 -41.74 -16.39
N PRO A 145 -21.27 -40.85 -16.09
CA PRO A 145 -22.14 -41.00 -14.90
C PRO A 145 -22.94 -42.31 -14.87
N THR A 146 -23.10 -42.97 -16.02
CA THR A 146 -23.77 -44.27 -16.18
C THR A 146 -22.80 -45.45 -16.27
N TRP A 147 -21.52 -45.25 -15.97
CA TRP A 147 -20.51 -46.31 -16.03
C TRP A 147 -20.81 -47.37 -14.98
N MET A 148 -20.84 -48.63 -15.40
CA MET A 148 -21.00 -49.79 -14.53
C MET A 148 -19.84 -50.78 -14.72
N PRO A 149 -19.54 -51.63 -13.73
CA PRO A 149 -18.57 -52.72 -13.90
C PRO A 149 -18.93 -53.58 -15.11
N GLY A 150 -18.05 -53.61 -16.12
CA GLY A 150 -18.28 -54.27 -17.41
C GLY A 150 -18.50 -53.31 -18.59
N ASP A 151 -18.67 -52.00 -18.36
CA ASP A 151 -18.72 -51.00 -19.43
C ASP A 151 -17.32 -50.80 -20.05
N PRO A 152 -17.16 -50.99 -21.37
CA PRO A 152 -15.90 -50.79 -22.08
C PRO A 152 -15.30 -49.38 -21.93
N ARG A 153 -16.13 -48.37 -21.64
CA ARG A 153 -15.74 -46.95 -21.49
C ARG A 153 -15.16 -46.66 -20.10
N ARG A 154 -14.24 -47.50 -19.62
CA ARG A 154 -13.57 -47.31 -18.32
C ARG A 154 -12.37 -46.36 -18.45
N PRO A 155 -12.09 -45.50 -17.46
CA PRO A 155 -10.95 -44.58 -17.50
C PRO A 155 -9.63 -45.15 -17.00
N TYR A 156 -9.58 -46.43 -16.64
CA TYR A 156 -8.41 -47.06 -16.07
C TYR A 156 -8.14 -48.44 -16.69
N PRO A 157 -6.88 -48.92 -16.67
CA PRO A 157 -6.54 -50.27 -17.10
C PRO A 157 -7.18 -51.34 -16.21
N THR A 158 -7.63 -52.45 -16.80
CA THR A 158 -8.09 -53.64 -16.04
C THR A 158 -6.93 -54.42 -15.42
N ASP A 159 -7.21 -55.20 -14.38
CA ASP A 159 -6.25 -56.15 -13.79
C ASP A 159 -5.63 -57.10 -14.81
N PHE A 160 -6.41 -57.52 -15.80
CA PHE A 160 -5.95 -58.35 -16.90
C PHE A 160 -4.96 -57.59 -17.80
N GLU A 161 -5.27 -56.35 -18.20
CA GLU A 161 -4.35 -55.51 -18.98
C GLU A 161 -3.07 -55.17 -18.21
N MET A 162 -3.17 -54.92 -16.91
CA MET A 162 -2.00 -54.68 -16.06
C MET A 162 -1.11 -55.93 -15.96
N ARG A 163 -1.70 -57.12 -15.81
CA ARG A 163 -0.98 -58.40 -15.74
C ARG A 163 -0.33 -58.77 -17.07
N LEU A 164 -1.00 -58.49 -18.18
CA LEU A 164 -0.42 -58.65 -19.53
C LEU A 164 0.63 -57.58 -19.86
N GLY A 165 0.64 -56.49 -19.11
CA GLY A 165 1.63 -55.43 -19.22
C GLY A 165 3.05 -55.91 -18.94
N PHE A 166 4.02 -55.08 -19.34
CA PHE A 166 5.44 -55.38 -19.14
C PHE A 166 5.74 -55.72 -17.68
N LEU A 167 5.22 -54.93 -16.73
CA LEU A 167 5.40 -55.13 -15.29
C LEU A 167 4.86 -56.47 -14.77
N GLY A 168 3.74 -56.96 -15.29
CA GLY A 168 3.19 -58.28 -14.90
C GLY A 168 4.07 -59.43 -15.37
N LYS A 169 4.64 -59.33 -16.58
CA LYS A 169 5.54 -60.36 -17.14
C LYS A 169 6.87 -60.47 -16.39
N VAL A 170 7.40 -59.38 -15.87
CA VAL A 170 8.65 -59.40 -15.06
C VAL A 170 8.42 -59.97 -13.66
N GLY A 171 7.19 -59.89 -13.13
CA GLY A 171 6.82 -60.46 -11.84
C GLY A 171 6.74 -61.99 -11.82
N ASP A 172 6.42 -62.60 -12.97
CA ASP A 172 6.31 -64.05 -13.13
C ASP A 172 7.64 -64.73 -13.56
N LEU A 173 8.70 -63.96 -13.79
CA LEU A 173 10.02 -64.49 -14.12
C LEU A 173 10.78 -64.87 -12.83
N PRO A 174 11.41 -66.06 -12.73
CA PRO A 174 12.28 -66.34 -11.61
C PRO A 174 13.36 -65.26 -11.55
N LEU A 175 13.58 -64.69 -10.35
CA LEU A 175 14.41 -63.51 -10.03
C LEU A 175 15.89 -63.60 -10.46
N ASN A 176 16.28 -64.59 -11.27
CA ASN A 176 17.65 -64.84 -11.66
C ASN A 176 17.79 -65.33 -13.12
N THR A 177 17.35 -64.53 -14.10
CA THR A 177 17.77 -64.72 -15.50
C THR A 177 17.96 -63.35 -16.18
N PRO A 178 19.12 -63.06 -16.78
CA PRO A 178 19.36 -61.78 -17.45
C PRO A 178 18.75 -61.83 -18.86
N VAL A 179 17.48 -61.46 -18.99
CA VAL A 179 16.85 -61.15 -20.30
C VAL A 179 16.41 -59.69 -20.29
N LEU A 180 17.39 -58.81 -20.09
CA LEU A 180 17.25 -57.39 -20.43
C LEU A 180 18.35 -57.03 -21.43
N GLN A 181 18.36 -57.69 -22.58
CA GLN A 181 19.07 -57.23 -23.76
C GLN A 181 18.33 -57.77 -24.99
N SER A 182 17.95 -56.85 -25.89
CA SER A 182 17.29 -57.06 -27.18
C SER A 182 15.78 -57.36 -27.19
N GLN A 183 14.95 -56.31 -27.12
CA GLN A 183 14.12 -55.84 -28.24
C GLN A 183 13.07 -54.86 -27.74
N GLY A 184 13.04 -53.65 -28.31
CA GLY A 184 11.93 -52.72 -28.13
C GLY A 184 12.35 -51.26 -28.01
N SER A 185 12.93 -50.72 -29.08
CA SER A 185 13.07 -49.28 -29.32
C SER A 185 11.68 -48.62 -29.36
N TYR A 186 11.20 -48.13 -28.23
CA TYR A 186 10.08 -47.18 -28.17
C TYR A 186 10.34 -46.14 -27.08
N GLY A 187 10.63 -44.91 -27.52
CA GLY A 187 10.39 -43.67 -26.78
C GLY A 187 11.15 -43.50 -25.46
N GLU A 188 12.38 -43.01 -25.56
CA GLU A 188 13.13 -42.41 -24.46
C GLU A 188 12.31 -41.25 -23.84
N PRO A 189 11.95 -41.27 -22.54
CA PRO A 189 11.57 -40.05 -21.84
C PRO A 189 12.84 -39.28 -21.49
N MET A 190 12.92 -38.03 -21.96
CA MET A 190 13.92 -37.03 -21.61
C MET A 190 14.31 -37.11 -20.14
N SER A 191 15.51 -37.65 -19.88
CA SER A 191 16.17 -37.58 -18.59
C SER A 191 16.50 -36.12 -18.30
N SER A 192 15.94 -35.59 -17.22
CA SER A 192 16.21 -34.24 -16.75
C SER A 192 17.70 -34.08 -16.45
N ASN A 193 18.31 -33.13 -17.14
CA ASN A 193 19.68 -32.68 -16.94
C ASN A 193 19.86 -32.11 -15.52
N ARG A 194 20.12 -32.96 -14.54
CA ARG A 194 20.54 -32.55 -13.19
C ARG A 194 22.06 -32.43 -13.20
N SER A 195 22.54 -31.22 -13.47
CA SER A 195 23.95 -30.86 -13.35
C SER A 195 24.45 -31.17 -11.94
N THR A 196 25.53 -31.94 -11.89
CA THR A 196 26.35 -32.25 -10.73
C THR A 196 26.97 -30.98 -10.14
N ALA A 197 26.65 -30.69 -8.88
CA ALA A 197 27.51 -29.91 -8.00
C ALA A 197 27.74 -30.72 -6.72
N GLN A 198 29.03 -30.93 -6.43
CA GLN A 198 29.57 -31.64 -5.29
C GLN A 198 29.08 -31.05 -3.96
N THR A 199 28.79 -31.90 -2.97
CA THR A 199 29.23 -31.73 -1.57
C THR A 199 28.89 -32.98 -0.77
N GLU A 200 29.84 -33.39 0.06
CA GLU A 200 29.85 -34.57 0.93
C GLU A 200 28.78 -34.48 2.03
N GLY A 201 28.22 -35.63 2.44
CA GLY A 201 27.34 -35.72 3.62
C GLY A 201 26.40 -36.92 3.62
N THR A 202 26.85 -38.00 4.28
CA THR A 202 26.13 -39.01 5.10
C THR A 202 24.63 -39.33 4.84
N PRO A 203 24.22 -40.61 4.69
CA PRO A 203 22.82 -40.97 4.51
C PRO A 203 22.12 -41.17 5.87
N THR A 204 21.04 -40.42 6.13
CA THR A 204 20.07 -40.77 7.18
C THR A 204 18.74 -41.10 6.52
N SER A 205 18.26 -42.32 6.74
CA SER A 205 17.00 -42.88 6.21
C SER A 205 15.78 -42.06 6.61
N SER A 206 14.97 -41.68 5.63
CA SER A 206 13.63 -41.14 5.80
C SER A 206 12.61 -42.28 5.91
N SER A 207 11.90 -42.36 7.04
CA SER A 207 10.60 -43.04 7.13
C SER A 207 9.53 -41.97 7.34
N VAL A 208 8.75 -41.67 6.30
CA VAL A 208 7.59 -40.77 6.39
C VAL A 208 6.36 -41.60 6.04
N GLY A 209 5.62 -42.00 7.06
CA GLY A 209 4.32 -42.68 6.94
C GLY A 209 3.19 -41.66 6.91
N TRP A 210 2.23 -41.86 6.01
CA TRP A 210 1.02 -41.07 5.90
C TRP A 210 0.01 -41.48 6.97
N HIS A 211 -0.30 -40.58 7.91
CA HIS A 211 -1.48 -40.72 8.78
C HIS A 211 -2.39 -39.49 8.60
N PRO A 212 -3.69 -39.69 8.33
CA PRO A 212 -4.68 -38.62 8.39
C PRO A 212 -5.26 -38.56 9.81
N SER A 213 -5.26 -37.38 10.44
CA SER A 213 -6.05 -37.14 11.65
C SER A 213 -6.60 -35.71 11.63
N SER A 214 -7.88 -35.63 11.28
CA SER A 214 -8.81 -34.57 11.61
C SER A 214 -9.31 -34.78 13.04
N ASP A 215 -9.23 -33.77 13.92
CA ASP A 215 -10.36 -33.40 14.77
C ASP A 215 -10.15 -32.09 15.57
N LEU A 216 -11.29 -31.52 15.92
CA LEU A 216 -11.63 -30.17 16.37
C LEU A 216 -11.12 -29.75 17.77
N GLY A 217 -11.03 -28.44 18.01
CA GLY A 217 -10.89 -27.84 19.34
C GLY A 217 -11.21 -26.34 19.38
N LEU A 218 -12.48 -26.00 19.65
CA LEU A 218 -12.96 -24.67 20.02
C LEU A 218 -12.56 -24.33 21.47
N GLY A 219 -12.12 -23.10 21.73
CA GLY A 219 -11.88 -22.60 23.09
C GLY A 219 -11.81 -21.07 23.13
N ALA A 220 -12.86 -20.44 23.65
CA ALA A 220 -12.97 -19.00 23.89
C ALA A 220 -12.48 -18.63 25.30
N ASN A 221 -11.79 -17.49 25.45
CA ASN A 221 -12.05 -16.51 26.52
C ASN A 221 -11.29 -15.18 26.28
N GLY A 222 -11.89 -14.06 26.65
CA GLY A 222 -11.42 -12.69 26.33
C GLY A 222 -10.60 -11.96 27.38
N GLY A 223 -10.32 -10.67 27.10
CA GLY A 223 -9.84 -9.67 28.07
C GLY A 223 -8.79 -8.68 27.53
N ASN A 224 -9.16 -7.40 27.46
CA ASN A 224 -8.40 -6.22 26.99
C ASN A 224 -7.01 -5.98 27.62
N SER A 225 -6.05 -5.44 26.84
CA SER A 225 -5.52 -4.06 26.95
C SER A 225 -4.25 -3.86 26.11
N GLN A 226 -3.89 -2.60 25.90
CA GLN A 226 -3.17 -1.96 24.81
C GLN A 226 -1.62 -1.86 24.98
N ILE A 227 -0.95 -1.68 23.83
CA ILE A 227 0.39 -1.12 23.53
C ILE A 227 1.65 -1.98 23.77
N LEU A 228 2.24 -2.50 22.68
CA LEU A 228 3.66 -2.29 22.33
C LEU A 228 3.90 -2.64 20.85
N SER A 229 4.71 -1.80 20.20
CA SER A 229 5.07 -1.83 18.80
C SER A 229 6.13 -2.88 18.44
N ASP A 230 6.12 -3.20 17.14
CA ASP A 230 7.21 -3.68 16.28
C ASP A 230 7.36 -5.18 15.94
N ILE A 231 7.34 -5.38 14.61
CA ILE A 231 8.04 -6.39 13.80
C ILE A 231 7.50 -7.84 13.87
N LYS A 232 6.85 -8.27 12.78
CA LYS A 232 7.34 -9.27 11.80
C LYS A 232 6.18 -9.81 10.96
N GLY A 233 6.40 -9.91 9.65
CA GLY A 233 5.37 -10.16 8.66
C GLY A 233 4.60 -11.47 8.79
N HIS A 234 3.35 -11.43 8.35
CA HIS A 234 2.69 -12.61 7.82
C HIS A 234 1.81 -12.25 6.63
N LYS A 235 2.08 -12.99 5.55
CA LYS A 235 1.44 -12.97 4.25
C LYS A 235 0.09 -13.69 4.42
N GLN A 236 -1.02 -12.99 4.31
CA GLN A 236 -2.34 -13.60 4.27
C GLN A 236 -2.78 -13.62 2.80
N GLU A 237 -2.61 -14.78 2.17
CA GLU A 237 -3.15 -15.06 0.84
C GLU A 237 -4.67 -15.20 0.99
N SER A 238 -5.41 -14.21 0.51
CA SER A 238 -6.85 -14.32 0.26
C SER A 238 -7.03 -14.93 -1.12
N GLU A 239 -7.64 -16.12 -1.17
CA GLU A 239 -8.11 -16.80 -2.37
C GLU A 239 -9.15 -15.91 -3.07
N ASP A 240 -8.74 -15.23 -4.14
CA ASP A 240 -9.65 -14.48 -5.01
C ASP A 240 -10.18 -15.43 -6.10
N VAL A 241 -11.36 -15.98 -5.85
CA VAL A 241 -12.07 -16.89 -6.75
C VAL A 241 -12.69 -16.04 -7.86
N GLY A 242 -12.02 -15.97 -9.01
CA GLY A 242 -12.44 -15.16 -10.15
C GLY A 242 -13.82 -15.56 -10.68
N PHE A 243 -14.82 -14.70 -10.44
CA PHE A 243 -16.13 -14.79 -11.08
C PHE A 243 -15.99 -14.30 -12.54
N MET A 244 -16.07 -15.24 -13.48
CA MET A 244 -16.05 -14.93 -14.92
C MET A 244 -17.41 -14.34 -15.33
N SER A 245 -17.48 -13.02 -15.48
CA SER A 245 -18.61 -12.38 -16.16
C SER A 245 -18.50 -12.62 -17.66
N SER A 246 -19.53 -13.22 -18.25
CA SER A 246 -19.70 -13.31 -19.70
C SER A 246 -20.37 -12.03 -20.20
N ASP A 247 -19.62 -11.16 -20.88
CA ASP A 247 -20.16 -10.01 -21.60
C ASP A 247 -20.56 -10.43 -23.03
N SER A 248 -21.83 -10.79 -23.19
CA SER A 248 -22.45 -10.88 -24.52
C SER A 248 -23.00 -9.51 -24.90
N SER A 249 -22.27 -8.76 -25.72
CA SER A 249 -22.82 -7.60 -26.45
C SER A 249 -23.07 -7.99 -27.90
N SER A 250 -24.35 -8.07 -28.30
CA SER A 250 -24.77 -8.14 -29.70
C SER A 250 -25.29 -6.76 -30.10
N SER A 251 -24.57 -6.08 -30.98
CA SER A 251 -24.98 -4.81 -31.58
C SER A 251 -25.69 -5.08 -32.91
N SER A 252 -27.00 -4.86 -32.94
CA SER A 252 -27.81 -4.84 -34.16
C SER A 252 -27.57 -3.54 -34.92
N LEU A 253 -26.94 -3.60 -36.10
CA LEU A 253 -26.95 -2.47 -37.05
C LEU A 253 -28.34 -2.38 -37.70
N SER A 254 -29.04 -1.26 -37.48
CA SER A 254 -30.17 -0.84 -38.30
C SER A 254 -29.64 0.08 -39.40
N SER A 255 -29.77 -0.36 -40.65
CA SER A 255 -29.47 0.44 -41.84
C SER A 255 -30.62 1.42 -42.10
N ASP A 256 -30.28 2.70 -42.23
CA ASP A 256 -31.12 3.74 -42.82
C ASP A 256 -30.19 4.63 -43.67
N GLU A 257 -30.28 4.45 -44.99
CA GLU A 257 -30.01 5.38 -46.11
C GLU A 257 -29.84 4.61 -47.44
#